data_AF-A0A9P7JLW5-F1
#
_entry.id   AF-A0A9P7JLW5-F1
#
_cell.length_a   1.000
_cell.length_b   1.000
_cell.length_c   1.000
_cell.angle_alpha   90.00
_cell.angle_beta   90.00
_cell.angle_gamma   90.00
#
_symmetry.space_group_name_H-M   'P 1'
#
loop_
_entity.id
_entity.type
_entity.pdbx_description
1 polymer ?
#
loop_
_entity_poly.entity_id
_entity_poly.type
_entity_poly.pdbx_seq_one_letter_code
_entity_poly.pdbx_strand_id
1 'polypeptide(L)'
;MTNFNCYIDRLPDDALRMIFESVCEKDQVTFHDYSMQNEVQKGRYWDDWYQDQCWYDESEKESNGPPPSALIAAMCVCKRWRCLMSQIPTLWTVLQISFGDRAASLEKVRTFLKLSGTHPLKITLLWNDPHNPFNGAPRRTSPLNPYLPEPVDESVAGAYLVLIILELYGHVHRWREFTLRTTSKMHIRQALVLMSRPSVHPAHMLEKLHVQLVHDQLNVDPEHHEPVIFPGSTSPINDLILFGTSWSWLSPPMFSSHLVNLRIHYCTGGGNINTATTVDVLLQLLGALVNLQTLALELDMDPPEDIMSPIALPRLHYLAMKSRKMDCWIADFLHCVHVPNLRILTLDGVLDDFMLVEIQLEGILQELIRLTDNNSSSSLLELDELHLVNFAHRADPQLLHRLYKQMTSVKVLTLGPGGFYGNDVFAMGLLPTSRGLADFPLPGLRTLIVFDIPRSYVRRIVLERLSLVGPLEELYYQEPDSRPVPEEEEDIIVPDDWQHQVEKYYRINSLKSDRYCNVVNRQWSYLT
;
A
#
# COMPACT_ATOMS: atom_id res chain seq x y z
N MET A 1 36.68 -30.15 -35.77
CA MET A 1 35.56 -29.40 -35.15
C MET A 1 34.28 -30.14 -35.49
N THR A 2 33.77 -30.94 -34.56
CA THR A 2 32.50 -31.66 -34.69
C THR A 2 31.35 -30.67 -34.54
N ASN A 3 30.53 -30.52 -35.57
CA ASN A 3 29.22 -29.87 -35.48
C ASN A 3 28.39 -30.64 -34.45
N PHE A 4 28.34 -30.15 -33.21
CA PHE A 4 27.29 -30.53 -32.29
C PHE A 4 25.99 -29.99 -32.86
N ASN A 5 25.26 -30.84 -33.59
CA ASN A 5 23.87 -30.58 -33.98
C ASN A 5 23.07 -30.34 -32.70
N CYS A 6 22.82 -29.08 -32.37
CA CYS A 6 22.01 -28.73 -31.23
C CYS A 6 20.60 -29.28 -31.47
N TYR A 7 20.04 -30.01 -30.50
CA TYR A 7 18.68 -30.57 -30.61
C TYR A 7 17.63 -29.49 -30.91
N ILE A 8 17.91 -28.25 -30.51
CA ILE A 8 17.10 -27.06 -30.77
C ILE A 8 17.02 -26.71 -32.26
N ASP A 9 18.07 -26.98 -33.04
CA ASP A 9 18.06 -26.67 -34.49
C ASP A 9 17.08 -27.56 -35.26
N ARG A 10 16.67 -28.70 -34.68
CA ARG A 10 15.73 -29.66 -35.29
C ARG A 10 14.26 -29.41 -34.94
N LEU A 11 13.97 -28.54 -33.97
CA LEU A 11 12.58 -28.21 -33.63
C LEU A 11 11.97 -27.40 -34.78
N PRO A 12 10.71 -27.65 -35.20
CA PRO A 12 10.02 -26.80 -36.15
C PRO A 12 9.74 -25.42 -35.53
N ASP A 13 9.60 -24.40 -36.37
CA ASP A 13 9.36 -23.01 -35.91
C ASP A 13 8.12 -22.90 -35.02
N ASP A 14 7.05 -23.65 -35.33
CA ASP A 14 5.83 -23.66 -34.53
C ASP A 14 6.04 -24.23 -33.12
N ALA A 15 6.91 -25.24 -32.97
CA ALA A 15 7.27 -25.76 -31.64
C ALA A 15 8.06 -24.73 -30.84
N LEU A 16 8.98 -24.02 -31.48
CA LEU A 16 9.73 -22.94 -30.84
C LEU A 16 8.81 -21.78 -30.43
N ARG A 17 7.82 -21.43 -31.26
CA ARG A 17 6.80 -20.40 -30.93
C ARG A 17 6.01 -20.79 -29.68
N MET A 18 5.48 -22.01 -29.62
CA MET A 18 4.75 -22.51 -28.45
C MET A 18 5.62 -22.51 -27.18
N ILE A 19 6.91 -22.84 -27.31
CA ILE A 19 7.86 -22.78 -26.18
C ILE A 19 8.02 -21.34 -25.70
N PHE A 20 8.25 -20.38 -26.61
CA PHE A 20 8.44 -18.97 -26.21
C PHE A 20 7.18 -18.38 -25.57
N GLU A 21 6.00 -18.68 -26.10
CA GLU A 21 4.72 -18.26 -25.52
C GLU A 21 4.52 -18.86 -24.13
N SER A 22 4.83 -20.15 -23.96
CA SER A 22 4.74 -20.83 -22.65
C SER A 22 5.73 -20.30 -21.62
N VAL A 23 6.94 -19.91 -22.06
CA VAL A 23 7.93 -19.25 -21.19
C VAL A 23 7.40 -17.88 -20.77
N CYS A 24 6.81 -17.11 -21.70
CA CYS A 24 6.27 -15.80 -21.41
C CYS A 24 5.08 -15.84 -20.44
N GLU A 25 4.16 -16.81 -20.55
CA GLU A 25 3.05 -16.95 -19.60
C GLU A 25 3.52 -17.21 -18.16
N LYS A 26 4.62 -17.96 -17.99
CA LYS A 26 5.22 -18.22 -16.67
C LYS A 26 6.08 -17.06 -16.18
N ASP A 27 6.81 -16.42 -17.09
CA ASP A 27 7.68 -15.28 -16.79
C ASP A 27 6.90 -14.00 -16.54
N GLN A 28 5.67 -13.84 -17.07
CA GLN A 28 4.79 -12.71 -16.73
C GLN A 28 4.34 -12.74 -15.26
N VAL A 29 4.38 -13.91 -14.61
CA VAL A 29 4.16 -14.06 -13.16
C VAL A 29 5.44 -13.75 -12.36
N THR A 30 6.61 -13.67 -13.02
CA THR A 30 7.93 -13.54 -12.38
C THR A 30 8.80 -12.39 -12.92
N PHE A 31 8.24 -11.49 -13.75
CA PHE A 31 8.87 -10.23 -14.14
C PHE A 31 8.79 -9.16 -13.03
N HIS A 32 8.81 -9.59 -11.77
CA HIS A 32 9.05 -8.76 -10.62
C HIS A 32 10.55 -8.66 -10.38
N ASP A 33 11.08 -7.48 -10.68
CA ASP A 33 12.24 -6.83 -10.08
C ASP A 33 13.26 -7.70 -9.29
N TYR A 34 13.99 -8.57 -9.99
CA TYR A 34 15.21 -9.18 -9.46
C TYR A 34 16.43 -8.24 -9.54
N SER A 35 16.31 -7.07 -10.19
CA SER A 35 17.40 -6.07 -10.21
C SER A 35 17.63 -5.41 -8.87
N MET A 36 16.68 -5.56 -7.94
CA MET A 36 16.89 -5.23 -6.55
C MET A 36 17.55 -6.39 -5.79
N GLN A 37 17.49 -7.66 -6.23
CA GLN A 37 17.76 -8.80 -5.34
C GLN A 37 19.18 -8.93 -4.76
N ASN A 38 20.21 -8.52 -5.50
CA ASN A 38 21.59 -8.53 -4.96
C ASN A 38 21.95 -7.24 -4.18
N GLU A 39 21.04 -6.27 -4.12
CA GLU A 39 21.02 -5.25 -3.07
C GLU A 39 19.93 -5.50 -2.00
N VAL A 40 18.99 -6.43 -2.20
CA VAL A 40 17.81 -6.75 -1.35
C VAL A 40 18.12 -7.59 -0.13
N GLN A 41 19.32 -8.16 0.02
CA GLN A 41 19.72 -8.53 1.38
C GLN A 41 19.94 -7.30 2.28
N LYS A 42 19.95 -6.07 1.73
CA LYS A 42 19.85 -4.80 2.48
C LYS A 42 18.65 -3.92 2.08
N GLY A 43 18.05 -4.12 0.91
CA GLY A 43 16.84 -3.43 0.44
C GLY A 43 15.57 -4.13 0.92
N ARG A 44 15.10 -3.69 2.08
CA ARG A 44 13.80 -4.00 2.69
C ARG A 44 12.66 -4.00 1.66
N TYR A 45 11.66 -4.85 1.90
CA TYR A 45 10.37 -4.86 1.22
C TYR A 45 9.86 -3.40 1.06
N TRP A 46 9.80 -2.88 -0.17
CA TRP A 46 9.64 -1.44 -0.42
C TRP A 46 8.22 -0.89 -0.15
N ASP A 47 7.32 -1.74 0.33
CA ASP A 47 6.01 -1.35 0.89
C ASP A 47 6.09 -1.13 2.43
N ASP A 48 7.23 -1.43 3.07
CA ASP A 48 7.50 -1.19 4.48
C ASP A 48 8.08 0.21 4.71
N TRP A 49 7.22 1.22 4.69
CA TRP A 49 7.54 2.60 5.10
C TRP A 49 7.73 2.76 6.61
N TYR A 50 8.29 1.76 7.31
CA TYR A 50 8.67 1.91 8.72
C TYR A 50 9.95 2.76 8.80
N GLN A 51 9.83 3.96 9.40
CA GLN A 51 10.91 4.90 9.71
C GLN A 51 11.87 4.37 10.80
N ASP A 52 12.13 3.07 10.86
CA ASP A 52 13.07 2.54 11.85
C ASP A 52 14.49 2.54 11.27
N GLN A 53 15.19 3.66 11.52
CA GLN A 53 16.64 3.89 11.32
C GLN A 53 17.50 3.05 12.29
N CYS A 54 17.20 1.76 12.43
CA CYS A 54 18.06 0.85 13.18
C CYS A 54 19.24 0.36 12.32
N TRP A 55 20.39 1.01 12.54
CA TRP A 55 21.79 0.58 12.43
C TRP A 55 22.05 -0.85 11.96
N TYR A 56 22.68 -1.03 10.79
CA TYR A 56 23.35 -2.28 10.43
C TYR A 56 24.75 -2.04 9.84
N ASP A 57 25.66 -2.86 10.34
CA ASP A 57 27.06 -3.02 9.98
C ASP A 57 27.22 -3.51 8.53
N GLU A 58 28.19 -2.94 7.80
CA GLU A 58 28.45 -3.26 6.40
C GLU A 58 29.67 -4.17 6.27
N SER A 59 29.46 -5.47 6.18
CA SER A 59 30.48 -6.39 5.67
C SER A 59 29.97 -7.25 4.53
N GLU A 60 30.77 -7.22 3.45
CA GLU A 60 30.85 -8.12 2.29
C GLU A 60 29.72 -8.07 1.24
N LYS A 61 29.94 -7.30 0.15
CA LYS A 61 29.21 -7.41 -1.13
C LYS A 61 30.14 -7.94 -2.22
N GLU A 62 29.97 -9.19 -2.63
CA GLU A 62 30.38 -9.67 -3.95
C GLU A 62 29.37 -9.21 -5.01
N SER A 63 29.87 -8.75 -6.15
CA SER A 63 29.10 -8.22 -7.27
C SER A 63 28.47 -9.34 -8.09
N ASN A 64 27.21 -9.65 -7.82
CA ASN A 64 26.36 -10.46 -8.69
C ASN A 64 25.27 -9.55 -9.29
N GLY A 65 25.34 -9.21 -10.58
CA GLY A 65 24.20 -8.58 -11.26
C GLY A 65 23.06 -9.60 -11.48
N PRO A 66 21.80 -9.16 -11.60
CA PRO A 66 20.69 -10.07 -11.89
C PRO A 66 20.86 -10.74 -13.27
N PRO A 67 20.33 -11.97 -13.46
CA PRO A 67 20.30 -12.59 -14.77
C PRO A 67 19.38 -11.78 -15.72
N PRO A 68 19.77 -11.60 -16.98
CA PRO A 68 18.93 -10.93 -17.97
C PRO A 68 17.62 -11.70 -18.18
N SER A 69 16.54 -10.98 -18.52
CA SER A 69 15.25 -11.57 -18.94
C SER A 69 15.46 -12.78 -19.85
N ALA A 70 14.78 -13.90 -19.57
CA ALA A 70 14.91 -15.13 -20.35
C ALA A 70 14.61 -14.90 -21.84
N LEU A 71 13.70 -13.97 -22.16
CA LEU A 71 13.40 -13.57 -23.53
C LEU A 71 14.58 -12.82 -24.19
N ILE A 72 15.21 -11.89 -23.47
CA ILE A 72 16.40 -11.19 -23.97
C ILE A 72 17.56 -12.17 -24.17
N ALA A 73 17.76 -13.09 -23.22
CA ALA A 73 18.76 -14.16 -23.35
C ALA A 73 18.46 -15.06 -24.57
N ALA A 74 17.19 -15.45 -24.77
CA ALA A 74 16.75 -16.23 -25.93
C ALA A 74 17.02 -15.52 -27.27
N MET A 75 16.81 -14.21 -27.35
CA MET A 75 17.15 -13.41 -28.55
C MET A 75 18.66 -13.38 -28.85
N CYS A 76 19.51 -13.68 -27.88
CA CYS A 76 20.96 -13.74 -28.04
C CYS A 76 21.47 -15.14 -28.44
N VAL A 77 20.65 -16.18 -28.37
CA VAL A 77 21.04 -17.56 -28.69
C VAL A 77 21.44 -17.72 -30.16
N CYS A 78 20.54 -17.39 -31.09
CA CYS A 78 20.83 -17.47 -32.52
C CYS A 78 19.92 -16.55 -33.36
N LYS A 79 20.28 -16.34 -34.63
CA LYS A 79 19.50 -15.52 -35.57
C LYS A 79 18.08 -16.04 -35.77
N ARG A 80 17.89 -17.37 -35.79
CA ARG A 80 16.57 -18.00 -35.97
C ARG A 80 15.64 -17.67 -34.81
N TRP A 81 16.11 -17.82 -33.57
CA TRP A 81 15.35 -17.50 -32.37
C TRP A 81 14.97 -16.02 -32.33
N ARG A 82 15.93 -15.14 -32.59
CA ARG A 82 15.67 -13.69 -32.69
C ARG A 82 14.59 -13.37 -33.73
N CYS A 83 14.67 -13.97 -34.91
CA CYS A 83 13.71 -13.76 -35.99
C CYS A 83 12.32 -14.27 -35.59
N LEU A 84 12.23 -15.47 -35.03
CA LEU A 84 10.95 -16.04 -34.57
C LEU A 84 10.32 -15.21 -33.46
N MET A 85 11.06 -14.86 -32.41
CA MET A 85 10.55 -14.04 -31.32
C MET A 85 10.10 -12.66 -31.79
N SER A 86 10.78 -12.07 -32.78
CA SER A 86 10.36 -10.79 -33.36
C SER A 86 9.05 -10.84 -34.14
N GLN A 87 8.57 -12.05 -34.48
CA GLN A 87 7.30 -12.30 -35.17
C GLN A 87 6.16 -12.68 -34.22
N ILE A 88 6.39 -12.71 -32.90
CA ILE A 88 5.40 -13.10 -31.90
C ILE A 88 5.11 -11.88 -31.00
N PRO A 89 4.20 -10.98 -31.40
CA PRO A 89 3.92 -9.76 -30.66
C PRO A 89 3.43 -9.96 -29.22
N THR A 90 2.78 -11.09 -28.93
CA THR A 90 2.28 -11.45 -27.59
C THR A 90 3.39 -11.61 -26.55
N LEU A 91 4.63 -11.85 -26.98
CA LEU A 91 5.80 -11.85 -26.10
C LEU A 91 6.20 -10.44 -25.63
N TRP A 92 5.72 -9.40 -26.31
CA TRP A 92 6.15 -8.02 -26.15
C TRP A 92 5.00 -7.16 -25.60
N THR A 93 4.30 -7.63 -24.58
CA THR A 93 3.18 -6.90 -23.96
C THR A 93 3.57 -6.18 -22.66
N VAL A 94 4.69 -6.57 -22.05
CA VAL A 94 5.20 -5.97 -20.79
C VAL A 94 6.48 -5.19 -21.05
N LEU A 95 6.45 -3.88 -20.79
CA LEU A 95 7.58 -2.96 -20.93
C LEU A 95 7.97 -2.44 -19.56
N GLN A 96 9.18 -2.75 -19.11
CA GLN A 96 9.78 -2.15 -17.94
C GLN A 96 11.04 -1.38 -18.33
N ILE A 97 11.12 -0.11 -17.95
CA ILE A 97 12.25 0.77 -18.25
C ILE A 97 12.67 1.47 -16.97
N SER A 98 13.98 1.54 -16.74
CA SER A 98 14.56 2.36 -15.68
C SER A 98 15.43 3.49 -16.24
N PHE A 99 15.65 4.53 -15.45
CA PHE A 99 16.54 5.63 -15.84
C PHE A 99 18.01 5.17 -16.05
N GLY A 100 18.43 4.06 -15.43
CA GLY A 100 19.78 3.50 -15.58
C GLY A 100 20.19 3.24 -17.04
N ASP A 101 19.21 3.04 -17.92
CA ASP A 101 19.41 2.84 -19.36
C ASP A 101 19.70 4.13 -20.16
N ARG A 102 19.52 5.32 -19.55
CA ARG A 102 19.81 6.64 -20.11
C ARG A 102 19.33 6.80 -21.57
N ALA A 103 20.22 7.20 -22.48
CA ALA A 103 19.90 7.40 -23.89
C ALA A 103 19.44 6.12 -24.61
N ALA A 104 19.80 4.93 -24.12
CA ALA A 104 19.37 3.67 -24.70
C ALA A 104 17.89 3.38 -24.41
N SER A 105 17.30 3.96 -23.36
CA SER A 105 15.90 3.76 -22.98
C SER A 105 14.94 4.07 -24.13
N LEU A 106 15.17 5.16 -24.88
CA LEU A 106 14.27 5.55 -25.97
C LEU A 106 14.32 4.56 -27.14
N GLU A 107 15.50 4.07 -27.50
CA GLU A 107 15.63 3.08 -28.58
C GLU A 107 15.03 1.72 -28.17
N LYS A 108 15.16 1.35 -26.89
CA LYS A 108 14.46 0.19 -26.32
C LYS A 108 12.95 0.33 -26.42
N VAL A 109 12.39 1.49 -26.05
CA VAL A 109 10.95 1.79 -26.20
C VAL A 109 10.51 1.60 -27.65
N ARG A 110 11.22 2.22 -28.60
CA ARG A 110 10.87 2.14 -30.03
C ARG A 110 10.93 0.72 -30.56
N THR A 111 11.99 -0.01 -30.21
CA THR A 111 12.14 -1.41 -30.61
C THR A 111 11.00 -2.25 -30.02
N PHE A 112 10.68 -2.07 -28.74
CA PHE A 112 9.59 -2.77 -28.08
C PHE A 112 8.21 -2.45 -28.71
N LEU A 113 7.92 -1.17 -28.95
CA LEU A 113 6.67 -0.73 -29.59
C LEU A 113 6.51 -1.33 -30.99
N LYS A 114 7.61 -1.46 -31.74
CA LYS A 114 7.63 -2.12 -33.05
C LYS A 114 7.35 -3.62 -32.94
N LEU A 115 7.96 -4.31 -31.97
CA LEU A 115 7.81 -5.75 -31.78
C LEU A 115 6.42 -6.14 -31.25
N SER A 116 5.84 -5.30 -30.39
CA SER A 116 4.51 -5.48 -29.79
C SER A 116 3.34 -5.28 -30.76
N GLY A 117 3.58 -4.66 -31.92
CA GLY A 117 2.57 -4.46 -32.96
C GLY A 117 1.38 -3.66 -32.44
N THR A 118 0.19 -4.25 -32.42
CA THR A 118 -1.06 -3.63 -31.94
C THR A 118 -1.52 -4.18 -30.59
N HIS A 119 -0.71 -4.99 -29.91
CA HIS A 119 -1.14 -5.66 -28.68
C HIS A 119 -1.24 -4.69 -27.51
N PRO A 120 -2.09 -4.99 -26.52
CA PRO A 120 -2.19 -4.22 -25.29
C PRO A 120 -0.87 -4.20 -24.53
N LEU A 121 -0.57 -3.08 -23.89
CA LEU A 121 0.69 -2.79 -23.24
C LEU A 121 0.52 -2.64 -21.73
N LYS A 122 1.41 -3.29 -20.98
CA LYS A 122 1.64 -3.08 -19.56
C LYS A 122 2.98 -2.37 -19.41
N ILE A 123 2.97 -1.12 -18.94
CA ILE A 123 4.14 -0.25 -18.93
C ILE A 123 4.51 0.08 -17.50
N THR A 124 5.78 -0.11 -17.14
CA THR A 124 6.34 0.27 -15.84
C THR A 124 7.59 1.11 -16.05
N LEU A 125 7.54 2.36 -15.61
CA LEU A 125 8.66 3.30 -15.63
C LEU A 125 9.21 3.46 -14.22
N LEU A 126 10.44 3.01 -14.00
CA LEU A 126 11.19 3.12 -12.74
C LEU A 126 12.21 4.26 -12.86
N TRP A 127 11.76 5.47 -12.58
CA TRP A 127 12.48 6.70 -12.81
C TRP A 127 13.08 7.29 -11.52
N ASN A 128 13.80 6.44 -10.79
CA ASN A 128 14.54 6.86 -9.61
C ASN A 128 15.87 7.47 -10.05
N ASP A 129 16.27 8.58 -9.43
CA ASP A 129 17.63 9.09 -9.60
C ASP A 129 18.59 8.21 -8.78
N PRO A 130 19.46 7.38 -9.40
CA PRO A 130 20.41 6.54 -8.69
C PRO A 130 21.45 7.38 -7.94
N HIS A 131 21.60 8.66 -8.28
CA HIS A 131 22.49 9.60 -7.62
C HIS A 131 21.80 10.40 -6.51
N ASN A 132 20.51 10.14 -6.23
CA ASN A 132 19.83 10.83 -5.16
C ASN A 132 20.54 10.52 -3.82
N PRO A 133 21.24 11.51 -3.21
CA PRO A 133 22.10 11.29 -2.06
C PRO A 133 21.32 10.83 -0.80
N PHE A 134 19.99 10.92 -0.83
CA PHE A 134 19.12 10.39 0.22
C PHE A 134 19.12 8.86 0.32
N ASN A 135 19.64 8.13 -0.68
CA ASN A 135 19.76 6.68 -0.62
C ASN A 135 20.90 6.16 0.28
N GLY A 136 21.74 7.03 0.87
CA GLY A 136 22.92 6.58 1.63
C GLY A 136 23.21 7.27 2.97
N ALA A 137 22.84 8.53 3.16
CA ALA A 137 22.90 9.19 4.47
C ALA A 137 22.16 10.54 4.39
N PRO A 138 21.39 10.94 5.42
CA PRO A 138 20.96 12.32 5.54
C PRO A 138 22.20 13.20 5.54
N ARG A 139 22.44 13.94 4.44
CA ARG A 139 23.41 15.02 4.49
C ARG A 139 22.90 15.95 5.57
N ARG A 140 23.60 15.99 6.71
CA ARG A 140 23.54 17.12 7.65
C ARG A 140 24.05 18.34 6.88
N THR A 141 23.24 18.87 5.97
CA THR A 141 23.50 20.13 5.30
C THR A 141 23.40 21.17 6.39
N SER A 142 24.56 21.57 6.90
CA SER A 142 24.68 22.77 7.71
C SER A 142 23.93 23.89 6.99
N PRO A 143 23.02 24.63 7.65
CA PRO A 143 22.06 25.57 7.03
C PRO A 143 22.69 26.83 6.39
N LEU A 144 23.98 26.78 6.05
CA LEU A 144 24.81 27.94 5.70
C LEU A 144 25.23 28.01 4.22
N ASN A 145 24.77 27.11 3.34
CA ASN A 145 25.10 27.21 1.92
C ASN A 145 23.87 27.12 1.00
N PRO A 146 23.14 28.24 0.79
CA PRO A 146 21.92 28.31 -0.04
C PRO A 146 22.19 28.23 -1.56
N TYR A 147 23.40 27.90 -2.00
CA TYR A 147 23.79 27.90 -3.42
C TYR A 147 24.50 26.62 -3.86
N LEU A 148 24.04 25.44 -3.43
CA LEU A 148 24.40 24.26 -4.22
C LEU A 148 23.57 24.30 -5.51
N PRO A 149 24.22 24.33 -6.69
CA PRO A 149 23.49 24.23 -7.96
C PRO A 149 22.68 22.93 -7.97
N GLU A 150 21.46 23.00 -8.52
CA GLU A 150 20.65 21.82 -8.81
C GLU A 150 21.53 20.77 -9.52
N PRO A 151 21.49 19.50 -9.09
CA PRO A 151 22.29 18.47 -9.73
C PRO A 151 21.88 18.39 -11.20
N VAL A 152 22.84 18.65 -12.10
CA VAL A 152 22.67 18.63 -13.57
C VAL A 152 21.99 17.34 -14.05
N ASP A 153 22.13 16.25 -13.30
CA ASP A 153 21.54 14.94 -13.58
C ASP A 153 20.00 14.89 -13.48
N GLU A 154 19.36 15.68 -12.60
CA GLU A 154 17.89 15.68 -12.47
C GLU A 154 17.22 16.27 -13.72
N SER A 155 17.78 17.36 -14.25
CA SER A 155 17.29 17.99 -15.49
C SER A 155 17.38 17.03 -16.69
N VAL A 156 18.49 16.30 -16.77
CA VAL A 156 18.72 15.30 -17.83
C VAL A 156 17.76 14.12 -17.69
N ALA A 157 17.55 13.62 -16.47
CA ALA A 157 16.59 12.56 -16.19
C ALA A 157 15.17 12.96 -16.59
N GLY A 158 14.74 14.17 -16.24
CA GLY A 158 13.42 14.68 -16.62
C GLY A 158 13.26 14.80 -18.14
N ALA A 159 14.28 15.29 -18.84
CA ALA A 159 14.25 15.39 -20.30
C ALA A 159 14.08 14.02 -20.97
N TYR A 160 14.77 12.99 -20.51
CA TYR A 160 14.62 11.63 -21.04
C TYR A 160 13.25 11.03 -20.70
N LEU A 161 12.72 11.25 -19.50
CA LEU A 161 11.38 10.80 -19.13
C LEU A 161 10.33 11.39 -20.06
N VAL A 162 10.42 12.71 -20.32
CA VAL A 162 9.53 13.41 -21.22
C VAL A 162 9.55 12.79 -22.62
N LEU A 163 10.73 12.49 -23.16
CA LEU A 163 10.86 11.86 -24.48
C LEU A 163 10.23 10.46 -24.51
N ILE A 164 10.43 9.66 -23.47
CA ILE A 164 9.87 8.31 -23.38
C ILE A 164 8.35 8.36 -23.26
N ILE A 165 7.81 9.21 -22.39
CA ILE A 165 6.36 9.36 -22.23
C ILE A 165 5.75 9.85 -23.53
N LEU A 166 6.34 10.81 -24.23
CA LEU A 166 5.85 11.27 -25.54
C LEU A 166 5.77 10.13 -26.57
N GLU A 167 6.82 9.30 -26.66
CA GLU A 167 6.84 8.14 -27.56
C GLU A 167 5.76 7.12 -27.18
N LEU A 168 5.62 6.79 -25.89
CA LEU A 168 4.60 5.87 -25.40
C LEU A 168 3.18 6.42 -25.58
N TYR A 169 2.98 7.73 -25.38
CA TYR A 169 1.68 8.38 -25.42
C TYR A 169 1.08 8.38 -26.83
N GLY A 170 1.91 8.33 -27.88
CA GLY A 170 1.47 8.03 -29.25
C GLY A 170 0.72 6.70 -29.38
N HIS A 171 0.90 5.80 -28.42
CA HIS A 171 0.26 4.48 -28.34
C HIS A 171 -0.70 4.32 -27.15
N VAL A 172 -1.20 5.42 -26.58
CA VAL A 172 -2.05 5.39 -25.36
C VAL A 172 -3.31 4.52 -25.50
N HIS A 173 -3.85 4.36 -26.71
CA HIS A 173 -4.99 3.49 -26.98
C HIS A 173 -4.73 2.00 -26.76
N ARG A 174 -3.46 1.61 -26.64
CA ARG A 174 -3.02 0.24 -26.35
C ARG A 174 -2.68 0.05 -24.88
N TRP A 175 -2.64 1.11 -24.09
CA TRP A 175 -2.23 1.01 -22.69
C TRP A 175 -3.32 0.27 -21.92
N ARG A 176 -2.94 -0.85 -21.32
CA ARG A 176 -3.77 -1.60 -20.39
C ARG A 176 -3.40 -1.30 -18.95
N GLU A 177 -2.10 -1.22 -18.68
CA GLU A 177 -1.56 -0.87 -17.37
C GLU A 177 -0.45 0.15 -17.56
N PHE A 178 -0.43 1.19 -16.73
CA PHE A 178 0.64 2.18 -16.69
C PHE A 178 1.06 2.45 -15.26
N THR A 179 2.33 2.28 -14.97
CA THR A 179 2.96 2.57 -13.69
C THR A 179 4.12 3.52 -13.88
N LEU A 180 4.09 4.67 -13.22
CA LEU A 180 5.25 5.55 -13.06
C LEU A 180 5.65 5.57 -11.59
N ARG A 181 6.87 5.13 -11.31
CA ARG A 181 7.50 5.23 -9.99
C ARG A 181 8.74 6.11 -10.12
N THR A 182 8.85 7.16 -9.31
CA THR A 182 9.93 8.15 -9.40
C THR A 182 10.24 8.72 -8.04
N THR A 183 11.45 9.24 -7.83
CA THR A 183 11.83 9.96 -6.61
C THR A 183 11.67 11.48 -6.70
N SER A 184 11.27 11.99 -7.87
CA SER A 184 11.12 13.44 -8.11
C SER A 184 9.67 13.80 -8.43
N LYS A 185 9.14 14.80 -7.70
CA LYS A 185 7.82 15.41 -7.96
C LYS A 185 7.76 16.05 -9.34
N MET A 186 8.88 16.63 -9.80
CA MET A 186 8.95 17.24 -11.12
C MET A 186 8.72 16.23 -12.24
N HIS A 187 9.21 14.99 -12.09
CA HIS A 187 8.94 13.91 -13.03
C HIS A 187 7.46 13.52 -13.07
N ILE A 188 6.80 13.41 -11.91
CA ILE A 188 5.36 13.18 -11.85
C ILE A 188 4.63 14.30 -12.58
N ARG A 189 4.90 15.56 -12.21
CA ARG A 189 4.26 16.71 -12.84
C ARG A 189 4.45 16.74 -14.34
N GLN A 190 5.67 16.50 -14.83
CA GLN A 190 5.96 16.43 -16.27
C GLN A 190 5.15 15.31 -16.94
N ALA A 191 5.07 14.13 -16.32
CA ALA A 191 4.28 13.02 -16.82
C ALA A 191 2.77 13.36 -16.90
N LEU A 192 2.20 13.90 -15.82
CA LEU A 192 0.78 14.27 -15.78
C LEU A 192 0.45 15.38 -16.78
N VAL A 193 1.32 16.39 -16.93
CA VAL A 193 1.18 17.47 -17.93
C VAL A 193 1.25 16.93 -19.36
N LEU A 194 2.01 15.86 -19.62
CA LEU A 194 2.02 15.22 -20.92
C LEU A 194 0.74 14.41 -21.17
N MET A 195 0.28 13.65 -20.18
CA MET A 195 -0.93 12.84 -20.27
C MET A 195 -2.22 13.67 -20.27
N SER A 196 -2.14 14.93 -19.87
CA SER A 196 -3.25 15.87 -19.96
C SER A 196 -3.37 16.55 -21.33
N ARG A 197 -2.41 16.33 -22.23
CA ARG A 197 -2.52 16.86 -23.59
C ARG A 197 -3.56 16.05 -24.35
N PRO A 198 -4.38 16.68 -25.20
CA PRO A 198 -5.27 15.97 -26.11
C PRO A 198 -4.47 14.92 -26.89
N SER A 199 -4.81 13.64 -26.69
CA SER A 199 -4.28 12.56 -27.50
C SER A 199 -5.11 12.41 -28.78
N VAL A 200 -4.48 11.96 -29.85
CA VAL A 200 -5.18 11.54 -31.07
C VAL A 200 -6.07 10.33 -30.80
N HIS A 201 -5.71 9.50 -29.81
CA HIS A 201 -6.44 8.29 -29.47
C HIS A 201 -6.84 8.23 -27.98
N PRO A 202 -8.05 7.77 -27.65
CA PRO A 202 -8.49 7.64 -26.26
C PRO A 202 -7.80 6.47 -25.56
N ALA A 203 -7.53 6.62 -24.26
CA ALA A 203 -6.97 5.60 -23.38
C ALA A 203 -8.03 4.55 -22.95
N HIS A 204 -8.83 4.09 -23.90
CA HIS A 204 -10.02 3.26 -23.68
C HIS A 204 -9.72 1.84 -23.19
N MET A 205 -8.46 1.40 -23.18
CA MET A 205 -8.04 0.09 -22.65
C MET A 205 -7.39 0.19 -21.26
N LEU A 206 -7.18 1.39 -20.73
CA LEU A 206 -6.41 1.60 -19.51
C LEU A 206 -7.22 1.15 -18.29
N GLU A 207 -6.86 -0.01 -17.75
CA GLU A 207 -7.47 -0.64 -16.57
C GLU A 207 -6.73 -0.24 -15.29
N LYS A 208 -5.38 -0.14 -15.33
CA LYS A 208 -4.53 0.13 -14.15
C LYS A 208 -3.68 1.38 -14.35
N LEU A 209 -3.77 2.34 -13.43
CA LEU A 209 -2.97 3.57 -13.43
C LEU A 209 -2.30 3.79 -12.07
N HIS A 210 -0.98 3.66 -12.02
CA HIS A 210 -0.21 3.85 -10.79
C HIS A 210 0.78 4.99 -10.97
N VAL A 211 0.75 5.96 -10.06
CA VAL A 211 1.67 7.10 -10.02
C VAL A 211 2.24 7.19 -8.61
N GLN A 212 3.54 6.91 -8.47
CA GLN A 212 4.18 6.73 -7.18
C GLN A 212 5.44 7.60 -7.03
N LEU A 213 5.41 8.49 -6.03
CA LEU A 213 6.57 9.24 -5.55
C LEU A 213 7.26 8.48 -4.42
N VAL A 214 8.45 7.96 -4.69
CA VAL A 214 9.25 7.25 -3.68
C VAL A 214 10.14 8.29 -3.00
N HIS A 215 9.91 8.54 -1.72
CA HIS A 215 10.62 9.50 -0.86
C HIS A 215 10.06 10.92 -0.93
N ASP A 216 8.96 11.15 -0.21
CA ASP A 216 8.45 12.50 0.04
C ASP A 216 8.96 13.00 1.39
N GLN A 217 10.11 13.70 1.37
CA GLN A 217 10.52 14.49 2.51
C GLN A 217 10.40 15.97 2.14
N LEU A 218 9.28 16.57 2.57
CA LEU A 218 9.16 17.99 2.93
C LEU A 218 9.02 19.04 1.82
N ASN A 219 8.84 18.66 0.55
CA ASN A 219 8.64 19.68 -0.49
C ASN A 219 7.15 20.01 -0.65
N VAL A 220 6.74 21.14 -0.06
CA VAL A 220 5.43 21.79 -0.25
C VAL A 220 5.19 22.00 -1.74
N ASP A 221 4.11 21.43 -2.27
CA ASP A 221 3.75 21.61 -3.68
C ASP A 221 3.20 23.03 -3.86
N PRO A 222 3.78 23.86 -4.74
CA PRO A 222 3.17 25.15 -5.05
C PRO A 222 1.85 24.91 -5.77
N GLU A 223 0.77 25.53 -5.28
CA GLU A 223 -0.56 25.55 -5.91
C GLU A 223 -0.46 25.88 -7.41
N HIS A 224 -0.67 24.88 -8.27
CA HIS A 224 -0.78 25.11 -9.69
C HIS A 224 -2.06 24.46 -10.20
N HIS A 225 -2.66 25.09 -11.21
CA HIS A 225 -3.78 24.51 -11.94
C HIS A 225 -3.41 23.13 -12.46
N GLU A 226 -3.99 22.11 -11.84
CA GLU A 226 -3.66 20.74 -12.14
C GLU A 226 -4.44 20.25 -13.37
N PRO A 227 -3.79 19.50 -14.27
CA PRO A 227 -4.36 19.27 -15.59
C PRO A 227 -5.21 17.99 -15.62
N VAL A 228 -6.36 18.04 -16.31
CA VAL A 228 -7.23 16.87 -16.50
C VAL A 228 -6.53 15.84 -17.38
N ILE A 229 -6.34 14.63 -16.86
CA ILE A 229 -5.63 13.57 -17.57
C ILE A 229 -6.55 12.87 -18.58
N PHE A 230 -6.00 12.52 -19.75
CA PHE A 230 -6.73 11.92 -20.87
C PHE A 230 -8.00 12.71 -21.26
N PRO A 231 -7.90 14.02 -21.57
CA PRO A 231 -9.07 14.84 -21.85
C PRO A 231 -9.88 14.26 -23.01
N GLY A 232 -11.20 14.13 -22.80
CA GLY A 232 -12.13 13.55 -23.78
C GLY A 232 -12.18 12.02 -23.81
N SER A 233 -11.48 11.32 -22.91
CA SER A 233 -11.54 9.86 -22.75
C SER A 233 -12.22 9.48 -21.45
N THR A 234 -13.12 8.50 -21.50
CA THR A 234 -13.65 7.81 -20.30
C THR A 234 -12.93 6.48 -20.14
N SER A 235 -11.69 6.54 -19.66
CA SER A 235 -10.87 5.34 -19.51
C SER A 235 -11.49 4.38 -18.48
N PRO A 236 -11.52 3.06 -18.73
CA PRO A 236 -12.12 2.08 -17.82
C PRO A 236 -11.18 1.71 -16.66
N ILE A 237 -10.58 2.72 -16.03
CA ILE A 237 -9.64 2.52 -14.93
C ILE A 237 -10.40 1.86 -13.78
N ASN A 238 -9.96 0.66 -13.41
CA ASN A 238 -10.49 -0.12 -12.30
C ASN A 238 -9.55 -0.15 -11.09
N ASP A 239 -8.26 0.15 -11.29
CA ASP A 239 -7.23 0.14 -10.26
C ASP A 239 -6.37 1.42 -10.33
N LEU A 240 -6.44 2.24 -9.29
CA LEU A 240 -5.76 3.54 -9.19
C LEU A 240 -4.92 3.61 -7.91
N ILE A 241 -3.62 3.82 -8.07
CA ILE A 241 -2.71 4.10 -6.96
C ILE A 241 -2.05 5.46 -7.17
N LEU A 242 -2.27 6.35 -6.20
CA LEU A 242 -1.63 7.66 -6.11
C LEU A 242 -0.76 7.70 -4.85
N PHE A 243 0.54 7.91 -5.00
CA PHE A 243 1.46 8.02 -3.87
C PHE A 243 2.31 9.27 -3.98
N GLY A 244 2.23 10.15 -2.98
CA GLY A 244 2.95 11.43 -2.92
C GLY A 244 2.58 12.40 -4.03
N THR A 245 1.37 12.28 -4.58
CA THR A 245 0.80 13.18 -5.59
C THR A 245 -0.58 13.62 -5.12
N SER A 246 -0.92 14.88 -5.39
CA SER A 246 -2.28 15.37 -5.15
C SER A 246 -3.28 14.55 -5.98
N TRP A 247 -4.52 14.45 -5.52
CA TRP A 247 -5.64 13.92 -6.30
C TRP A 247 -6.48 15.03 -6.94
N SER A 248 -6.12 16.31 -6.82
CA SER A 248 -6.94 17.40 -7.37
C SER A 248 -7.04 17.40 -8.90
N TRP A 249 -6.12 16.76 -9.63
CA TRP A 249 -6.24 16.51 -11.07
C TRP A 249 -7.28 15.43 -11.41
N LEU A 250 -7.76 14.67 -10.43
CA LEU A 250 -8.83 13.70 -10.61
C LEU A 250 -10.16 14.43 -10.80
N SER A 251 -10.53 14.68 -12.05
CA SER A 251 -11.89 15.18 -12.32
C SER A 251 -12.91 14.04 -12.08
N PRO A 252 -14.02 14.27 -11.34
CA PRO A 252 -15.07 13.27 -11.15
C PRO A 252 -15.54 12.57 -12.44
N PRO A 253 -15.71 13.23 -13.60
CA PRO A 253 -16.14 12.54 -14.83
C PRO A 253 -15.06 11.63 -15.45
N MET A 254 -13.79 11.79 -15.08
CA MET A 254 -12.70 10.91 -15.55
C MET A 254 -12.88 9.50 -15.02
N PHE A 255 -13.41 9.38 -13.80
CA PHE A 255 -13.70 8.11 -13.18
C PHE A 255 -15.08 7.68 -13.63
N SER A 256 -15.08 6.85 -14.66
CA SER A 256 -16.20 5.99 -14.95
C SER A 256 -16.59 5.20 -13.70
N SER A 257 -17.80 4.65 -13.71
CA SER A 257 -18.25 3.66 -12.72
C SER A 257 -17.38 2.37 -12.70
N HIS A 258 -16.21 2.35 -13.33
CA HIS A 258 -15.34 1.17 -13.39
C HIS A 258 -14.31 1.12 -12.25
N LEU A 259 -14.09 2.21 -11.50
CA LEU A 259 -13.09 2.19 -10.42
C LEU A 259 -13.51 1.24 -9.29
N VAL A 260 -12.69 0.22 -9.06
CA VAL A 260 -12.90 -0.84 -8.06
C VAL A 260 -11.92 -0.68 -6.89
N ASN A 261 -10.66 -0.36 -7.17
CA ASN A 261 -9.60 -0.20 -6.19
C ASN A 261 -9.04 1.22 -6.25
N LEU A 262 -9.00 1.89 -5.10
CA LEU A 262 -8.39 3.19 -4.94
C LEU A 262 -7.44 3.18 -3.75
N ARG A 263 -6.17 3.54 -4.01
CA ARG A 263 -5.19 3.82 -2.97
C ARG A 263 -4.63 5.22 -3.15
N ILE A 264 -4.68 6.00 -2.08
CA ILE A 264 -4.13 7.35 -2.03
C ILE A 264 -3.18 7.43 -0.84
N HIS A 265 -1.96 7.87 -1.09
CA HIS A 265 -0.99 8.26 -0.08
C HIS A 265 -0.59 9.71 -0.32
N TYR A 266 -0.81 10.56 0.67
CA TYR A 266 -0.48 11.98 0.60
C TYR A 266 -0.19 12.54 1.99
N CYS A 267 1.04 12.98 2.18
CA CYS A 267 1.49 13.62 3.39
C CYS A 267 1.68 15.11 3.11
N THR A 268 0.87 15.96 3.76
CA THR A 268 1.12 17.40 3.74
C THR A 268 2.34 17.66 4.61
N GLY A 269 3.47 17.99 3.99
CA GLY A 269 4.71 18.24 4.72
C GLY A 269 4.65 19.54 5.50
N GLY A 270 3.93 19.59 6.63
CA GLY A 270 3.87 20.66 7.65
C GLY A 270 3.53 22.08 7.16
N GLY A 271 3.39 22.29 5.86
CA GLY A 271 3.09 23.57 5.24
C GLY A 271 1.62 23.90 5.42
N ASN A 272 1.35 25.18 5.56
CA ASN A 272 0.02 25.78 5.69
C ASN A 272 -0.76 25.71 4.36
N ILE A 273 -0.81 24.55 3.73
CA ILE A 273 -1.64 24.28 2.56
C ILE A 273 -3.08 24.29 3.04
N ASN A 274 -4.00 24.86 2.25
CA ASN A 274 -5.43 24.87 2.53
C ASN A 274 -6.00 23.43 2.47
N THR A 275 -5.84 22.68 3.55
CA THR A 275 -6.24 21.28 3.73
C THR A 275 -7.74 21.09 3.55
N ALA A 276 -8.56 22.06 3.98
CA ALA A 276 -10.01 22.01 3.87
C ALA A 276 -10.49 21.81 2.42
N THR A 277 -9.96 22.58 1.47
CA THR A 277 -10.35 22.44 0.05
C THR A 277 -9.95 21.07 -0.51
N THR A 278 -8.84 20.52 -0.02
CA THR A 278 -8.31 19.23 -0.48
C THR A 278 -9.18 18.07 0.01
N VAL A 279 -9.70 18.16 1.23
CA VAL A 279 -10.67 17.20 1.78
C VAL A 279 -11.98 17.25 0.99
N ASP A 280 -12.52 18.43 0.71
CA ASP A 280 -13.78 18.55 -0.06
C ASP A 280 -13.68 17.91 -1.44
N VAL A 281 -12.55 18.13 -2.14
CA VAL A 281 -12.29 17.50 -3.44
C VAL A 281 -12.20 15.98 -3.31
N LEU A 282 -11.56 15.46 -2.26
CA LEU A 282 -11.52 14.02 -2.00
C LEU A 282 -12.91 13.44 -1.76
N LEU A 283 -13.72 14.10 -0.94
CA LEU A 283 -15.07 13.66 -0.61
C LEU A 283 -15.99 13.68 -1.83
N GLN A 284 -15.90 14.73 -2.66
CA GLN A 284 -16.62 14.80 -3.94
C GLN A 284 -16.19 13.70 -4.90
N LEU A 285 -14.88 13.42 -4.98
CA LEU A 285 -14.36 12.30 -5.76
C LEU A 285 -14.96 10.99 -5.25
N LEU A 286 -14.84 10.69 -3.96
CA LEU A 286 -15.36 9.46 -3.34
C LEU A 286 -16.88 9.32 -3.54
N GLY A 287 -17.63 10.42 -3.45
CA GLY A 287 -19.08 10.46 -3.73
C GLY A 287 -19.47 10.02 -5.14
N ALA A 288 -18.56 10.13 -6.11
CA ALA A 288 -18.79 9.64 -7.47
C ALA A 288 -18.47 8.14 -7.65
N LEU A 289 -17.73 7.53 -6.73
CA LEU A 289 -17.15 6.18 -6.87
C LEU A 289 -18.05 5.07 -6.32
N VAL A 290 -19.29 4.97 -6.83
CA VAL A 290 -20.31 4.03 -6.33
C VAL A 290 -19.95 2.54 -6.45
N ASN A 291 -18.98 2.19 -7.30
CA ASN A 291 -18.53 0.82 -7.55
C ASN A 291 -17.24 0.43 -6.82
N LEU A 292 -16.72 1.32 -5.99
CA LEU A 292 -15.50 1.09 -5.23
C LEU A 292 -15.69 -0.09 -4.26
N GLN A 293 -14.78 -1.06 -4.32
CA GLN A 293 -14.75 -2.24 -3.44
C GLN A 293 -13.65 -2.11 -2.40
N THR A 294 -12.54 -1.48 -2.78
CA THR A 294 -11.38 -1.29 -1.92
C THR A 294 -10.99 0.18 -1.89
N LEU A 295 -10.84 0.71 -0.68
CA LEU A 295 -10.33 2.05 -0.42
C LEU A 295 -9.19 2.00 0.60
N ALA A 296 -8.02 2.52 0.23
CA ALA A 296 -6.88 2.68 1.11
C ALA A 296 -6.44 4.15 1.12
N LEU A 297 -6.53 4.80 2.29
CA LEU A 297 -6.23 6.22 2.48
C LEU A 297 -5.07 6.38 3.47
N GLU A 298 -3.93 6.86 3.02
CA GLU A 298 -2.81 7.27 3.87
C GLU A 298 -2.65 8.78 3.79
N LEU A 299 -3.38 9.51 4.63
CA LEU A 299 -3.61 10.95 4.49
C LEU A 299 -3.29 11.68 5.79
N ASP A 300 -2.49 12.74 5.70
CA ASP A 300 -2.27 13.69 6.80
C ASP A 300 -3.00 15.00 6.48
N MET A 301 -4.30 15.05 6.79
CA MET A 301 -5.19 16.19 6.53
C MET A 301 -5.77 16.76 7.82
N ASP A 302 -6.10 18.05 7.80
CA ASP A 302 -6.96 18.66 8.82
C ASP A 302 -8.42 18.60 8.34
N PRO A 303 -9.39 18.37 9.24
CA PRO A 303 -10.79 18.32 8.90
C PRO A 303 -11.27 19.69 8.37
N PRO A 304 -12.24 19.71 7.43
CA PRO A 304 -12.94 20.93 7.09
C PRO A 304 -13.75 21.41 8.30
N GLU A 305 -13.89 22.73 8.48
CA GLU A 305 -14.72 23.32 9.54
C GLU A 305 -16.23 23.12 9.28
N ASP A 306 -16.63 22.82 8.03
CA ASP A 306 -18.01 22.70 7.60
C ASP A 306 -18.54 21.25 7.61
N ILE A 307 -19.85 21.12 7.79
CA ILE A 307 -20.56 19.84 7.80
C ILE A 307 -20.39 19.15 6.44
N MET A 308 -19.67 18.03 6.45
CA MET A 308 -19.46 17.18 5.28
C MET A 308 -20.79 16.62 4.74
N SER A 309 -20.93 16.59 3.42
CA SER A 309 -22.06 15.95 2.76
C SER A 309 -21.97 14.42 2.90
N PRO A 310 -23.08 13.71 3.15
CA PRO A 310 -23.07 12.25 3.21
C PRO A 310 -22.59 11.61 1.91
N ILE A 311 -21.70 10.63 2.03
CA ILE A 311 -21.12 9.88 0.91
C ILE A 311 -21.64 8.45 0.96
N ALA A 312 -22.18 7.93 -0.13
CA ALA A 312 -22.58 6.53 -0.22
C ALA A 312 -21.56 5.70 -1.00
N LEU A 313 -20.96 4.71 -0.34
CA LEU A 313 -20.05 3.74 -0.96
C LEU A 313 -20.66 2.32 -0.81
N PRO A 314 -21.72 2.01 -1.58
CA PRO A 314 -22.53 0.81 -1.34
C PRO A 314 -21.79 -0.49 -1.65
N ARG A 315 -20.71 -0.49 -2.44
CA ARG A 315 -19.96 -1.70 -2.78
C ARG A 315 -18.64 -1.86 -2.01
N LEU A 316 -18.34 -0.94 -1.10
CA LEU A 316 -17.09 -0.97 -0.38
C LEU A 316 -17.06 -2.14 0.59
N HIS A 317 -16.09 -3.03 0.42
CA HIS A 317 -15.88 -4.21 1.24
C HIS A 317 -14.64 -4.08 2.13
N TYR A 318 -13.64 -3.32 1.68
CA TYR A 318 -12.38 -3.10 2.36
C TYR A 318 -12.09 -1.60 2.50
N LEU A 319 -11.88 -1.15 3.73
CA LEU A 319 -11.44 0.21 4.05
C LEU A 319 -10.19 0.14 4.91
N ALA A 320 -9.11 0.74 4.43
CA ALA A 320 -7.89 0.97 5.20
C ALA A 320 -7.60 2.46 5.31
N MET A 321 -7.33 2.94 6.52
CA MET A 321 -6.97 4.32 6.76
C MET A 321 -5.74 4.39 7.64
N LYS A 322 -4.80 5.23 7.24
CA LYS A 322 -3.55 5.49 7.94
C LYS A 322 -3.30 6.99 8.01
N SER A 323 -3.02 7.50 9.21
CA SER A 323 -2.85 8.95 9.39
C SER A 323 -2.09 9.26 10.67
N ARG A 324 -1.25 10.30 10.65
CA ARG A 324 -0.68 10.91 11.86
C ARG A 324 -1.70 11.76 12.61
N LYS A 325 -2.68 12.33 11.90
CA LYS A 325 -3.75 13.20 12.44
C LYS A 325 -5.09 12.49 12.47
N MET A 326 -5.06 11.23 12.89
CA MET A 326 -6.18 10.32 12.79
C MET A 326 -7.40 10.78 13.61
N ASP A 327 -7.16 11.33 14.80
CA ASP A 327 -8.16 11.95 15.66
C ASP A 327 -8.89 13.13 15.01
N CYS A 328 -8.24 13.80 14.06
CA CYS A 328 -8.78 15.02 13.49
C CYS A 328 -9.85 14.78 12.42
N TRP A 329 -9.72 13.74 11.57
CA TRP A 329 -10.59 13.61 10.39
C TRP A 329 -11.25 12.24 10.23
N ILE A 330 -10.73 11.17 10.84
CA ILE A 330 -11.27 9.82 10.61
C ILE A 330 -12.67 9.68 11.22
N ALA A 331 -12.90 10.27 12.39
CA ALA A 331 -14.23 10.26 13.01
C ALA A 331 -15.26 10.94 12.08
N ASP A 332 -14.94 12.13 11.57
CA ASP A 332 -15.81 12.87 10.65
C ASP A 332 -16.02 12.12 9.33
N PHE A 333 -14.97 11.49 8.80
CA PHE A 333 -15.09 10.65 7.61
C PHE A 333 -16.03 9.47 7.83
N LEU A 334 -15.87 8.73 8.93
CA LEU A 334 -16.76 7.62 9.30
C LEU A 334 -18.19 8.10 9.59
N HIS A 335 -18.34 9.31 10.12
CA HIS A 335 -19.64 9.92 10.34
C HIS A 335 -20.40 10.12 9.02
N CYS A 336 -19.69 10.56 7.98
CA CYS A 336 -20.29 11.00 6.72
C CYS A 336 -20.39 9.89 5.68
N VAL A 337 -19.61 8.83 5.83
CA VAL A 337 -19.56 7.73 4.86
C VAL A 337 -20.54 6.62 5.22
N HIS A 338 -21.43 6.32 4.28
CA HIS A 338 -22.38 5.22 4.34
C HIS A 338 -21.82 4.00 3.57
N VAL A 339 -21.42 2.98 4.32
CA VAL A 339 -20.73 1.77 3.83
C VAL A 339 -21.43 0.49 4.30
N PRO A 340 -22.62 0.19 3.77
CA PRO A 340 -23.47 -0.92 4.26
C PRO A 340 -22.86 -2.32 4.06
N ASN A 341 -21.88 -2.46 3.17
CA ASN A 341 -21.27 -3.74 2.81
C ASN A 341 -19.81 -3.88 3.25
N LEU A 342 -19.34 -2.98 4.14
CA LEU A 342 -17.97 -3.02 4.65
C LEU A 342 -17.77 -4.26 5.52
N ARG A 343 -16.77 -5.07 5.17
CA ARG A 343 -16.41 -6.31 5.87
C ARG A 343 -15.07 -6.21 6.60
N ILE A 344 -14.14 -5.44 6.07
CA ILE A 344 -12.78 -5.32 6.62
C ILE A 344 -12.48 -3.84 6.87
N LEU A 345 -12.15 -3.51 8.11
CA LEU A 345 -11.73 -2.18 8.51
C LEU A 345 -10.32 -2.22 9.12
N THR A 346 -9.39 -1.49 8.52
CA THR A 346 -8.03 -1.30 9.04
C THR A 346 -7.81 0.17 9.39
N LEU A 347 -7.43 0.44 10.63
CA LEU A 347 -7.10 1.75 11.13
C LEU A 347 -5.65 1.72 11.65
N ASP A 348 -4.77 2.52 11.08
CA ASP A 348 -3.35 2.58 11.41
C ASP A 348 -2.95 3.99 11.85
N GLY A 349 -2.78 4.19 13.15
CA GLY A 349 -2.37 5.48 13.71
C GLY A 349 -0.87 5.70 13.55
N VAL A 350 -0.40 6.68 12.78
CA VAL A 350 1.05 6.88 12.65
C VAL A 350 1.56 7.65 13.87
N LEU A 351 2.20 6.94 14.81
CA LEU A 351 2.85 7.54 15.97
C LEU A 351 4.12 8.28 15.52
N ASP A 352 4.20 9.57 15.81
CA ASP A 352 5.44 10.33 15.67
C ASP A 352 6.26 10.10 16.94
N ASP A 353 7.40 9.41 16.82
CA ASP A 353 8.27 8.98 17.94
C ASP A 353 8.65 10.14 18.90
N PHE A 354 8.55 11.38 18.42
CA PHE A 354 8.96 12.57 19.17
C PHE A 354 7.84 13.23 19.98
N MET A 355 6.58 12.87 19.74
CA MET A 355 5.43 13.55 20.33
C MET A 355 4.50 12.53 20.97
N LEU A 356 4.69 12.29 22.27
CA LEU A 356 3.73 11.60 23.16
C LEU A 356 2.45 12.44 23.37
N VAL A 357 1.96 13.11 22.33
CA VAL A 357 0.66 13.77 22.38
C VAL A 357 -0.36 12.65 22.36
N GLU A 358 -1.14 12.54 23.45
CA GLU A 358 -2.24 11.60 23.54
C GLU A 358 -3.22 11.91 22.39
N ILE A 359 -3.19 11.08 21.35
CA ILE A 359 -4.11 11.19 20.20
C ILE A 359 -5.51 10.86 20.72
N GLN A 360 -6.48 11.76 20.58
CA GLN A 360 -7.84 11.54 21.09
C GLN A 360 -8.63 10.63 20.14
N LEU A 361 -8.44 9.32 20.28
CA LEU A 361 -9.12 8.32 19.43
C LEU A 361 -10.56 8.01 19.89
N GLU A 362 -11.05 8.65 20.96
CA GLU A 362 -12.41 8.43 21.49
C GLU A 362 -13.49 8.72 20.44
N GLY A 363 -13.35 9.79 19.65
CA GLY A 363 -14.32 10.13 18.60
C GLY A 363 -14.49 9.02 17.56
N ILE A 364 -13.39 8.36 17.18
CA ILE A 364 -13.42 7.22 16.24
C ILE A 364 -14.17 6.05 16.86
N LEU A 365 -13.91 5.73 18.13
CA LEU A 365 -14.60 4.65 18.84
C LEU A 365 -16.11 4.92 18.98
N GLN A 366 -16.49 6.16 19.29
CA GLN A 366 -17.90 6.56 19.37
C GLN A 366 -18.61 6.42 18.02
N GLU A 367 -17.95 6.79 16.93
CA GLU A 367 -18.50 6.61 15.58
C GLU A 367 -18.63 5.13 15.21
N LEU A 368 -17.67 4.28 15.55
CA LEU A 368 -17.80 2.83 15.34
C LEU A 368 -18.95 2.24 16.16
N ILE A 369 -19.16 2.70 17.40
CA ILE A 369 -20.32 2.31 18.23
C ILE A 369 -21.62 2.73 17.55
N ARG A 370 -21.68 3.95 17.01
CA ARG A 370 -22.86 4.46 16.29
C ARG A 370 -23.17 3.61 15.06
N LEU A 371 -22.14 3.29 14.27
CA LEU A 371 -22.27 2.48 13.04
C LEU A 371 -22.66 1.03 13.32
N THR A 372 -22.34 0.51 14.51
CA THR A 372 -22.69 -0.86 14.95
C THR A 372 -23.93 -0.89 15.86
N ASP A 373 -24.60 0.24 16.10
CA ASP A 373 -25.82 0.29 16.91
C ASP A 373 -27.05 -0.06 16.06
N ASN A 374 -27.71 -1.18 16.41
CA ASN A 374 -28.97 -1.63 15.80
C ASN A 374 -30.11 -0.60 15.89
N ASN A 375 -30.03 0.35 16.83
CA ASN A 375 -31.05 1.39 16.98
C ASN A 375 -30.84 2.58 16.05
N SER A 376 -29.68 2.69 15.40
CA SER A 376 -29.46 3.72 14.39
C SER A 376 -30.32 3.39 13.16
N SER A 377 -30.99 4.40 12.58
CA SER A 377 -31.77 4.23 11.35
C SER A 377 -30.90 3.97 10.11
N SER A 378 -29.57 4.06 10.26
CA SER A 378 -28.57 3.74 9.26
C SER A 378 -28.31 2.23 9.18
N SER A 379 -27.81 1.77 8.04
CA SER A 379 -27.36 0.38 7.85
C SER A 379 -26.41 -0.04 8.97
N LEU A 380 -26.74 -1.12 9.66
CA LEU A 380 -25.87 -1.74 10.64
C LEU A 380 -24.56 -2.18 9.99
N LEU A 381 -23.43 -1.76 10.54
CA LEU A 381 -22.11 -2.19 10.10
C LEU A 381 -21.80 -3.60 10.61
N GLU A 382 -21.58 -4.55 9.68
CA GLU A 382 -21.24 -5.94 9.98
C GLU A 382 -19.82 -6.30 9.51
N LEU A 383 -18.83 -6.01 10.35
CA LEU A 383 -17.43 -6.34 10.06
C LEU A 383 -17.13 -7.83 10.29
N ASP A 384 -16.40 -8.43 9.36
CA ASP A 384 -15.73 -9.73 9.54
C ASP A 384 -14.36 -9.56 10.19
N GLU A 385 -13.65 -8.47 9.85
CA GLU A 385 -12.29 -8.20 10.34
C GLU A 385 -12.12 -6.75 10.79
N LEU A 386 -11.48 -6.57 11.94
CA LEU A 386 -11.11 -5.26 12.49
C LEU A 386 -9.63 -5.26 12.87
N HIS A 387 -8.89 -4.31 12.30
CA HIS A 387 -7.47 -4.13 12.58
C HIS A 387 -7.24 -2.72 13.11
N LEU A 388 -6.75 -2.65 14.35
CA LEU A 388 -6.36 -1.43 15.04
C LEU A 388 -4.84 -1.49 15.20
N VAL A 389 -4.11 -0.84 14.31
CA VAL A 389 -2.65 -0.84 14.24
C VAL A 389 -2.15 0.51 14.75
N ASN A 390 -1.08 0.52 15.57
CA ASN A 390 -0.52 1.75 16.15
C ASN A 390 -1.57 2.63 16.86
N PHE A 391 -2.55 1.98 17.49
CA PHE A 391 -3.73 2.61 18.06
C PHE A 391 -3.54 2.77 19.58
N ALA A 392 -2.72 3.72 19.99
CA ALA A 392 -2.48 3.98 21.42
C ALA A 392 -3.50 4.99 21.97
N HIS A 393 -4.40 4.55 22.86
CA HIS A 393 -5.36 5.44 23.51
C HIS A 393 -5.76 4.94 24.90
N ARG A 394 -5.92 5.87 25.84
CA ARG A 394 -6.51 5.62 27.16
C ARG A 394 -8.03 5.66 27.07
N ALA A 395 -8.60 4.81 26.22
CA ALA A 395 -10.04 4.77 26.05
C ALA A 395 -10.70 4.34 27.36
N ASP A 396 -11.95 4.76 27.57
CA ASP A 396 -12.73 4.15 28.63
C ASP A 396 -12.92 2.65 28.28
N PRO A 397 -12.48 1.71 29.14
CA PRO A 397 -12.71 0.28 28.92
C PRO A 397 -14.19 -0.05 28.72
N GLN A 398 -15.11 0.73 29.30
CA GLN A 398 -16.55 0.54 29.11
C GLN A 398 -17.00 0.86 27.68
N LEU A 399 -16.39 1.88 27.05
CA LEU A 399 -16.65 2.25 25.67
C LEU A 399 -16.22 1.14 24.72
N LEU A 400 -15.01 0.62 24.91
CA LEU A 400 -14.47 -0.49 24.13
C LEU A 400 -15.28 -1.78 24.32
N HIS A 401 -15.65 -2.08 25.56
CA HIS A 401 -16.50 -3.23 25.84
C HIS A 401 -17.86 -3.12 25.12
N ARG A 402 -18.48 -1.92 25.12
CA ARG A 402 -19.72 -1.68 24.35
C ARG A 402 -19.51 -1.91 22.85
N LEU A 403 -18.45 -1.37 22.28
CA LEU A 403 -18.10 -1.55 20.87
C LEU A 403 -17.97 -3.03 20.51
N TYR A 404 -17.16 -3.77 21.27
CA TYR A 404 -16.92 -5.18 21.05
C TYR A 404 -18.15 -6.05 21.26
N LYS A 405 -19.05 -5.66 22.16
CA LYS A 405 -20.35 -6.34 22.31
C LYS A 405 -21.24 -6.16 21.07
N GLN A 406 -21.21 -4.99 20.43
CA GLN A 406 -22.01 -4.72 19.23
C GLN A 406 -21.44 -5.43 17.99
N MET A 407 -20.12 -5.60 17.91
CA MET A 407 -19.39 -6.25 16.80
C MET A 407 -19.49 -7.79 16.81
N THR A 408 -20.71 -8.32 16.79
CA THR A 408 -20.98 -9.76 16.91
C THR A 408 -20.46 -10.59 15.72
N SER A 409 -20.29 -9.99 14.54
CA SER A 409 -19.84 -10.65 13.31
C SER A 409 -18.32 -10.78 13.18
N VAL A 410 -17.53 -10.03 13.97
CA VAL A 410 -16.07 -9.97 13.82
C VAL A 410 -15.44 -11.32 14.18
N LYS A 411 -14.68 -11.86 13.23
CA LYS A 411 -13.96 -13.13 13.31
C LYS A 411 -12.47 -12.92 13.54
N VAL A 412 -11.92 -11.81 13.06
CA VAL A 412 -10.50 -11.47 13.19
C VAL A 412 -10.36 -10.11 13.86
N LEU A 413 -9.63 -10.06 14.98
CA LEU A 413 -9.24 -8.82 15.63
C LEU A 413 -7.72 -8.70 15.66
N THR A 414 -7.20 -7.58 15.19
CA THR A 414 -5.79 -7.21 15.35
C THR A 414 -5.67 -5.97 16.23
N LEU A 415 -4.92 -6.10 17.32
CA LEU A 415 -4.46 -5.00 18.17
C LEU A 415 -2.95 -4.89 17.94
N GLY A 416 -2.59 -4.18 16.87
CA GLY A 416 -1.23 -4.00 16.36
C GLY A 416 -0.30 -3.33 17.37
N PRO A 417 1.01 -3.27 17.09
CA PRO A 417 1.95 -2.60 17.98
C PRO A 417 1.45 -1.17 18.20
N GLY A 418 1.29 -0.78 19.45
CA GLY A 418 0.84 0.54 19.85
C GLY A 418 1.88 1.11 20.78
N GLY A 419 2.20 2.40 20.66
CA GLY A 419 3.11 3.08 21.58
C GLY A 419 2.81 2.71 23.04
N PHE A 420 3.86 2.70 23.87
CA PHE A 420 3.89 2.14 25.22
C PHE A 420 2.57 2.26 26.00
N TYR A 421 2.07 1.13 26.52
CA TYR A 421 0.93 1.03 27.45
C TYR A 421 -0.46 1.42 26.90
N GLY A 422 -0.69 1.40 25.58
CA GLY A 422 -2.02 1.69 25.01
C GLY A 422 -2.92 0.46 24.86
N ASN A 423 -2.34 -0.71 24.57
CA ASN A 423 -3.11 -1.89 24.15
C ASN A 423 -3.74 -2.68 25.30
N ASP A 424 -3.34 -2.43 26.54
CA ASP A 424 -3.91 -3.04 27.74
C ASP A 424 -5.39 -2.67 27.91
N VAL A 425 -5.77 -1.41 27.64
CA VAL A 425 -7.15 -0.94 27.67
C VAL A 425 -7.99 -1.65 26.60
N PHE A 426 -7.48 -1.78 25.38
CA PHE A 426 -8.13 -2.54 24.31
C PHE A 426 -8.30 -4.00 24.70
N ALA A 427 -7.27 -4.63 25.26
CA ALA A 427 -7.34 -6.00 25.76
C ALA A 427 -8.37 -6.14 26.90
N MET A 428 -8.46 -5.17 27.82
CA MET A 428 -9.46 -5.17 28.90
C MET A 428 -10.89 -5.12 28.37
N GLY A 429 -11.14 -4.42 27.26
CA GLY A 429 -12.46 -4.40 26.60
C GLY A 429 -12.94 -5.79 26.17
N LEU A 430 -12.03 -6.74 25.92
CA LEU A 430 -12.33 -8.13 25.54
C LEU A 430 -12.72 -9.01 26.73
N LEU A 431 -12.58 -8.52 27.96
CA LEU A 431 -12.98 -9.26 29.14
C LEU A 431 -14.49 -9.09 29.40
N PRO A 432 -15.18 -10.15 29.85
CA PRO A 432 -16.59 -10.04 30.23
C PRO A 432 -16.74 -9.11 31.45
N THR A 433 -17.84 -8.34 31.50
CA THR A 433 -18.19 -7.63 32.74
C THR A 433 -18.77 -8.61 33.78
N SER A 434 -18.93 -8.14 35.01
CA SER A 434 -19.56 -8.90 36.11
C SER A 434 -21.01 -9.34 35.85
N ARG A 435 -21.61 -8.96 34.71
CA ARG A 435 -23.02 -9.24 34.36
C ARG A 435 -23.26 -10.57 33.60
N GLY A 436 -22.23 -11.40 33.39
CA GLY A 436 -22.36 -12.78 32.91
C GLY A 436 -22.35 -12.95 31.37
N LEU A 437 -22.69 -14.17 30.89
CA LEU A 437 -22.56 -14.63 29.49
C LEU A 437 -23.20 -13.74 28.42
N ALA A 438 -24.33 -13.10 28.72
CA ALA A 438 -25.05 -12.24 27.77
C ALA A 438 -24.30 -10.93 27.43
N ASP A 439 -23.16 -10.70 28.08
CA ASP A 439 -22.33 -9.52 27.94
C ASP A 439 -20.94 -9.86 27.35
N PHE A 440 -20.81 -11.01 26.69
CA PHE A 440 -19.51 -11.42 26.15
C PHE A 440 -19.14 -10.61 24.89
N PRO A 441 -17.99 -9.92 24.86
CA PRO A 441 -17.54 -9.12 23.72
C PRO A 441 -17.01 -10.01 22.58
N LEU A 442 -17.29 -9.66 21.33
CA LEU A 442 -16.88 -10.39 20.12
C LEU A 442 -17.15 -11.92 20.20
N PRO A 443 -18.41 -12.36 20.35
CA PRO A 443 -18.73 -13.78 20.44
C PRO A 443 -18.24 -14.57 19.21
N GLY A 444 -18.19 -13.96 18.03
CA GLY A 444 -17.72 -14.59 16.78
C GLY A 444 -16.20 -14.70 16.61
N LEU A 445 -15.39 -14.16 17.52
CA LEU A 445 -13.94 -14.05 17.36
C LEU A 445 -13.24 -15.43 17.26
N ARG A 446 -12.48 -15.64 16.19
CA ARG A 446 -11.73 -16.89 15.94
C ARG A 446 -10.24 -16.66 15.98
N THR A 447 -9.79 -15.53 15.44
CA THR A 447 -8.39 -15.16 15.34
C THR A 447 -8.12 -13.88 16.10
N LEU A 448 -7.18 -13.92 17.03
CA LEU A 448 -6.72 -12.77 17.78
C LEU A 448 -5.23 -12.53 17.51
N ILE A 449 -4.89 -11.31 17.11
CA ILE A 449 -3.51 -10.88 16.83
C ILE A 449 -3.21 -9.72 17.76
N VAL A 450 -2.26 -9.89 18.67
CA VAL A 450 -2.03 -8.97 19.79
C VAL A 450 -0.55 -8.66 19.97
N PHE A 451 -0.26 -7.39 20.18
CA PHE A 451 1.07 -6.83 20.38
C PHE A 451 1.09 -6.01 21.66
N ASP A 452 2.22 -6.03 22.36
CA ASP A 452 2.47 -5.16 23.53
C ASP A 452 1.41 -5.27 24.64
N ILE A 453 0.75 -6.43 24.74
CA ILE A 453 -0.25 -6.72 25.78
C ILE A 453 0.39 -7.59 26.87
N PRO A 454 0.27 -7.22 28.16
CA PRO A 454 0.76 -8.03 29.25
C PRO A 454 0.19 -9.45 29.20
N ARG A 455 1.07 -10.43 29.43
CA ARG A 455 0.73 -11.86 29.37
C ARG A 455 -0.41 -12.27 30.30
N SER A 456 -0.57 -11.58 31.43
CA SER A 456 -1.68 -11.76 32.37
C SER A 456 -3.05 -11.48 31.73
N TYR A 457 -3.15 -10.43 30.91
CA TYR A 457 -4.39 -10.11 30.18
C TYR A 457 -4.67 -11.13 29.08
N VAL A 458 -3.67 -11.49 28.27
CA VAL A 458 -3.83 -12.51 27.22
C VAL A 458 -4.30 -13.83 27.82
N ARG A 459 -3.65 -14.29 28.91
CA ARG A 459 -4.06 -15.47 29.66
C ARG A 459 -5.53 -15.38 30.08
N ARG A 460 -5.93 -14.26 30.69
CA ARG A 460 -7.29 -14.06 31.16
C ARG A 460 -8.30 -14.09 30.02
N ILE A 461 -8.03 -13.40 28.90
CA ILE A 461 -8.89 -13.40 27.71
C ILE A 461 -9.12 -14.82 27.18
N VAL A 462 -8.04 -15.60 27.03
CA VAL A 462 -8.10 -16.98 26.53
C VAL A 462 -8.93 -17.88 27.45
N LEU A 463 -8.67 -17.84 28.76
CA LEU A 463 -9.35 -18.70 29.73
C LEU A 463 -10.82 -18.32 29.92
N GLU A 464 -11.13 -17.03 30.00
CA GLU A 464 -12.51 -16.54 30.10
C GLU A 464 -13.30 -16.92 28.84
N ARG A 465 -12.73 -16.70 27.65
CA ARG A 465 -13.38 -17.06 26.38
C ARG A 465 -13.64 -18.57 26.28
N LEU A 466 -12.64 -19.41 26.63
CA LEU A 466 -12.78 -20.86 26.64
C LEU A 466 -13.95 -21.30 27.52
N SER A 467 -14.11 -20.69 28.69
CA SER A 467 -15.17 -21.06 29.63
C SER A 467 -16.57 -20.58 29.22
N LEU A 468 -16.66 -19.53 28.39
CA LEU A 468 -17.92 -18.86 28.08
C LEU A 468 -18.45 -19.12 26.66
N VAL A 469 -17.58 -19.07 25.64
CA VAL A 469 -17.99 -19.10 24.22
C VAL A 469 -17.25 -20.19 23.41
N GLY A 470 -16.08 -20.62 23.88
CA GLY A 470 -15.24 -21.63 23.23
C GLY A 470 -13.81 -21.14 22.99
N PRO A 471 -12.91 -22.02 22.51
CA PRO A 471 -11.51 -21.66 22.27
C PRO A 471 -11.36 -20.70 21.08
N LEU A 472 -10.22 -20.00 21.03
CA LEU A 472 -9.76 -19.34 19.81
C LEU A 472 -9.21 -20.40 18.84
N GLU A 473 -9.45 -20.21 17.55
CA GLU A 473 -8.84 -21.03 16.49
C GLU A 473 -7.36 -20.65 16.34
N GLU A 474 -7.05 -19.35 16.29
CA GLU A 474 -5.68 -18.86 16.12
C GLU A 474 -5.36 -17.68 17.07
N LEU A 475 -4.17 -17.71 17.66
CA LEU A 475 -3.64 -16.62 18.49
C LEU A 475 -2.21 -16.30 18.07
N TYR A 476 -2.01 -15.06 17.64
CA TYR A 476 -0.72 -14.49 17.31
C TYR A 476 -0.35 -13.50 18.42
N TYR A 477 0.75 -13.75 19.12
CA TYR A 477 1.15 -12.96 20.28
C TYR A 477 2.61 -12.53 20.19
N GLN A 478 2.83 -11.22 20.23
CA GLN A 478 4.13 -10.64 20.55
C GLN A 478 4.19 -10.32 22.04
N GLU A 479 5.13 -10.95 22.74
CA GLU A 479 5.44 -10.58 24.12
C GLU A 479 6.07 -9.18 24.13
N PRO A 480 5.68 -8.28 25.04
CA PRO A 480 6.29 -6.96 25.15
C PRO A 480 7.82 -7.13 25.25
N ASP A 481 8.58 -6.35 24.48
CA ASP A 481 10.04 -6.34 24.64
C ASP A 481 10.34 -6.05 26.11
N SER A 482 11.12 -6.93 26.74
CA SER A 482 11.52 -6.90 28.16
C SER A 482 12.40 -5.68 28.45
N ARG A 483 11.85 -4.48 28.28
CA ARG A 483 12.41 -3.24 28.80
C ARG A 483 12.19 -3.27 30.30
N PRO A 484 13.13 -2.71 31.09
CA PRO A 484 13.06 -2.75 32.54
C PRO A 484 11.75 -2.11 32.98
N VAL A 485 10.78 -2.95 33.35
CA VAL A 485 9.60 -2.54 34.08
C VAL A 485 10.11 -1.95 35.40
N PRO A 486 9.59 -0.80 35.85
CA PRO A 486 9.95 -0.26 37.16
C PRO A 486 9.84 -1.36 38.21
N GLU A 487 10.84 -1.50 39.08
CA GLU A 487 11.04 -2.61 40.04
C GLU A 487 9.83 -2.89 40.98
N GLU A 488 8.77 -2.09 40.92
CA GLU A 488 7.54 -2.22 41.71
C GLU A 488 6.51 -3.18 41.07
N GLU A 489 6.64 -3.54 39.80
CA GLU A 489 5.88 -4.62 39.16
C GLU A 489 6.79 -5.82 38.93
N GLU A 490 7.29 -6.42 40.02
CA GLU A 490 7.97 -7.72 39.95
C GLU A 490 7.10 -8.69 39.15
N ASP A 491 7.66 -9.18 38.04
CA ASP A 491 7.09 -10.19 37.15
C ASP A 491 6.37 -11.27 37.96
N ILE A 492 5.05 -11.11 38.10
CA ILE A 492 4.19 -12.21 38.52
C ILE A 492 4.38 -13.23 37.42
N ILE A 493 5.14 -14.28 37.70
CA ILE A 493 5.40 -15.38 36.76
C ILE A 493 4.04 -15.92 36.33
N VAL A 494 3.54 -15.46 35.18
CA VAL A 494 2.24 -15.85 34.66
C VAL A 494 2.42 -17.23 34.04
N PRO A 495 1.73 -18.29 34.51
CA PRO A 495 1.87 -19.63 33.92
C PRO A 495 1.53 -19.67 32.42
N ASP A 496 2.16 -20.58 31.67
CA ASP A 496 1.87 -20.85 30.25
C ASP A 496 0.64 -21.76 30.03
N ASP A 497 -0.22 -21.92 31.05
CA ASP A 497 -1.34 -22.86 31.07
C ASP A 497 -2.45 -22.56 30.03
N TRP A 498 -2.41 -21.38 29.41
CA TRP A 498 -3.39 -20.91 28.43
C TRP A 498 -2.97 -21.16 26.98
N GLN A 499 -1.69 -21.32 26.65
CA GLN A 499 -1.23 -21.45 25.26
C GLN A 499 -1.80 -22.70 24.57
N HIS A 500 -1.93 -23.80 25.32
CA HIS A 500 -2.50 -25.05 24.84
C HIS A 500 -4.04 -25.05 24.75
N GLN A 501 -4.69 -23.97 25.19
CA GLN A 501 -6.14 -23.80 25.12
C GLN A 501 -6.61 -23.15 23.81
N VAL A 502 -5.68 -22.72 22.96
CA VAL A 502 -5.93 -22.24 21.60
C VAL A 502 -5.54 -23.33 20.61
N GLU A 503 -6.28 -23.50 19.51
CA GLU A 503 -5.96 -24.57 18.54
C GLU A 503 -4.60 -24.36 17.87
N LYS A 504 -4.30 -23.12 17.47
CA LYS A 504 -2.99 -22.73 16.91
C LYS A 504 -2.44 -21.48 17.60
N TYR A 505 -1.30 -21.64 18.26
CA TYR A 505 -0.57 -20.56 18.90
C TYR A 505 0.68 -20.19 18.10
N TYR A 506 0.83 -18.90 17.81
CA TYR A 506 1.96 -18.34 17.08
C TYR A 506 2.63 -17.23 17.89
N ARG A 507 3.86 -17.48 18.34
CA ARG A 507 4.70 -16.44 18.93
C ARG A 507 5.29 -15.55 17.83
N ILE A 508 5.15 -14.24 17.99
CA ILE A 508 5.79 -13.23 17.15
C ILE A 508 7.07 -12.79 17.87
N ASN A 509 8.23 -13.17 17.33
CA ASN A 509 9.52 -12.88 17.95
C ASN A 509 10.05 -11.48 17.62
N SER A 510 9.52 -10.85 16.58
CA SER A 510 9.94 -9.53 16.13
C SER A 510 8.90 -8.95 15.18
N LEU A 511 8.73 -7.63 15.22
CA LEU A 511 8.04 -6.85 14.20
C LEU A 511 8.68 -7.02 12.80
N LYS A 512 9.96 -7.39 12.74
CA LYS A 512 10.64 -7.70 11.46
C LYS A 512 10.41 -9.12 10.96
N SER A 513 9.65 -9.96 11.69
CA SER A 513 9.42 -11.33 11.22
C SER A 513 8.52 -11.30 9.99
N ASP A 514 8.84 -12.14 8.99
CA ASP A 514 8.02 -12.29 7.79
C ASP A 514 6.55 -12.54 8.11
N ARG A 515 6.22 -13.10 9.29
CA ARG A 515 4.84 -13.31 9.72
C ARG A 515 4.11 -12.01 10.07
N TYR A 516 4.79 -11.05 10.70
CA TYR A 516 4.22 -9.72 10.95
C TYR A 516 3.97 -8.99 9.65
N CYS A 517 5.01 -8.91 8.80
CA CYS A 517 4.91 -8.36 7.46
C CYS A 517 3.80 -9.07 6.66
N ASN A 518 3.64 -10.40 6.77
CA ASN A 518 2.55 -11.11 6.12
C ASN A 518 1.17 -10.85 6.73
N VAL A 519 1.03 -10.40 7.98
CA VAL A 519 -0.28 -10.08 8.57
C VAL A 519 -0.63 -8.63 8.26
N VAL A 520 0.29 -7.70 8.53
CA VAL A 520 0.10 -6.26 8.36
C VAL A 520 0.28 -5.86 6.91
N ASN A 521 1.34 -6.30 6.25
CA ASN A 521 1.56 -5.94 4.84
C ASN A 521 0.61 -6.69 3.93
N ARG A 522 0.18 -7.93 4.18
CA ARG A 522 -0.85 -8.54 3.30
C ARG A 522 -2.08 -7.65 3.20
N GLN A 523 -2.46 -6.97 4.27
CA GLN A 523 -3.62 -6.08 4.23
C GLN A 523 -3.35 -4.83 3.36
N TRP A 524 -2.13 -4.29 3.41
CA TRP A 524 -1.73 -3.17 2.54
C TRP A 524 -1.27 -3.58 1.11
N SER A 525 -0.93 -4.84 0.88
CA SER A 525 -0.31 -5.40 -0.35
C SER A 525 -1.18 -6.40 -1.11
N TYR A 526 -2.31 -6.87 -0.56
CA TYR A 526 -3.36 -7.53 -1.36
C TYR A 526 -3.97 -6.61 -2.43
N LEU A 527 -3.47 -5.37 -2.50
CA LEU A 527 -3.88 -4.30 -3.39
C LEU A 527 -2.84 -3.95 -4.47
N THR A 528 -1.83 -4.81 -4.70
CA THR A 528 -0.87 -4.68 -5.80
C THR A 528 -0.89 -5.89 -6.71
#